data_AF-A0A4U3I965-F1
#
_entry.id   AF-A0A4U3I965-F1
#
_cell.length_a   1.000
_cell.length_b   1.000
_cell.length_c   1.000
_cell.angle_alpha   90.00
_cell.angle_beta   90.00
_cell.angle_gamma   90.00
#
_symmetry.space_group_name_H-M   'P 1'
#
loop_
_entity.id
_entity.type
_entity.pdbx_description
1 polymer ?
#
loop_
_entity_poly.entity_id
_entity_poly.type
_entity_poly.pdbx_seq_one_letter_code
_entity_poly.pdbx_strand_id
1 'polypeptide(L)'
;MISILQNEVERLRGASNELAAAVEQFLAAGGQIEEGPASGYIPKPITYSNQMPPAPKPFVRRRVEPVSERVPTKLEEQIEARKQRLAKVMELAPHHTQGEIATMIGVSRRSLLNMSREFSFTFKTSPRGRHGNPEHMKALADRDAKLAERIKTFMELGISRRKVCGKLGINTKTLARILANHAIDYPLSTPGGKRCAA
;
A
#
# COMPACT_ATOMS: atom_id res chain seq x y z
N MET A 1 8.14 -46.04 19.67
CA MET A 1 9.29 -45.83 18.75
C MET A 1 9.39 -46.92 17.68
N ILE A 2 8.26 -47.50 17.25
CA ILE A 2 8.19 -48.60 16.25
C ILE A 2 7.58 -48.10 14.92
N SER A 3 6.85 -46.98 14.95
CA SER A 3 6.07 -46.46 13.82
C SER A 3 6.88 -45.90 12.65
N ILE A 4 8.10 -45.39 12.89
CA ILE A 4 8.93 -44.80 11.83
C ILE A 4 9.48 -45.89 10.91
N LEU A 5 9.99 -46.98 11.49
CA LEU A 5 10.53 -48.12 10.73
C LEU A 5 9.43 -48.85 9.95
N GLN A 6 8.23 -48.99 10.53
CA GLN A 6 7.09 -49.60 9.83
C GLN A 6 6.66 -48.79 8.60
N ASN A 7 6.60 -47.46 8.72
CA ASN A 7 6.26 -46.58 7.59
C ASN A 7 7.30 -46.63 6.46
N GLU A 8 8.60 -46.74 6.79
CA GLU A 8 9.65 -46.84 5.76
C GLU A 8 9.61 -48.17 5.01
N VAL A 9 9.36 -49.27 5.73
CA VAL A 9 9.19 -50.59 5.12
C VAL A 9 7.99 -50.58 4.15
N GLU A 10 6.84 -50.04 4.58
CA GLU A 10 5.66 -49.96 3.72
C GLU A 10 5.87 -49.07 2.49
N ARG A 11 6.54 -47.93 2.65
CA ARG A 11 6.91 -47.05 1.54
C ARG A 11 7.80 -47.77 0.51
N LEU A 12 8.73 -48.61 0.96
CA LEU A 12 9.68 -49.31 0.09
C LEU A 12 9.13 -50.61 -0.53
N ARG A 13 7.99 -51.14 -0.07
CA ARG A 13 7.39 -52.38 -0.61
C ARG A 13 7.13 -52.30 -2.11
N GLY A 14 6.62 -51.18 -2.62
CA GLY A 14 6.36 -50.99 -4.05
C GLY A 14 7.63 -51.16 -4.90
N ALA A 15 8.68 -50.41 -4.55
CA ALA A 15 9.97 -50.48 -5.23
C ALA A 15 10.62 -51.88 -5.13
N SER A 16 10.47 -52.56 -3.99
CA SER A 16 10.96 -53.92 -3.82
C SER A 16 10.25 -54.92 -4.74
N ASN A 17 8.93 -54.78 -4.93
CA ASN A 17 8.16 -55.65 -5.80
C ASN A 17 8.48 -55.43 -7.29
N GLU A 18 8.67 -54.18 -7.70
CA GLU A 18 9.09 -53.83 -9.06
C GLU A 18 10.47 -54.40 -9.39
N LEU A 19 11.43 -54.29 -8.46
CA LEU A 19 12.76 -54.88 -8.62
C LEU A 19 12.69 -56.41 -8.70
N ALA A 20 11.87 -57.06 -7.86
CA ALA A 20 11.70 -58.51 -7.91
C ALA A 20 11.15 -58.97 -9.27
N ALA A 21 10.13 -58.29 -9.81
CA ALA A 21 9.58 -58.59 -11.12
C ALA A 21 10.61 -58.38 -12.25
N ALA A 22 11.43 -57.33 -12.17
CA ALA A 22 12.49 -57.09 -13.15
C ALA A 22 13.59 -58.17 -13.11
N VAL A 23 13.97 -58.63 -11.91
CA VAL A 23 14.92 -59.73 -11.73
C VAL A 23 14.36 -61.03 -12.29
N GLU A 24 13.09 -61.35 -12.04
CA GLU A 24 12.43 -62.53 -12.61
C GLU A 24 12.40 -62.50 -14.15
N GLN A 25 12.07 -61.35 -14.74
CA GLN A 25 12.11 -61.17 -16.20
C GLN A 25 13.53 -61.36 -16.77
N PHE A 26 14.56 -60.84 -16.08
CA PHE A 26 15.95 -60.97 -16.49
C PHE A 26 16.42 -62.42 -16.45
N LEU A 27 16.07 -63.16 -15.39
CA LEU A 27 16.38 -64.59 -15.26
C LEU A 27 15.61 -65.43 -16.29
N ALA A 28 14.33 -65.13 -16.54
CA ALA A 28 13.51 -65.82 -17.55
C ALA A 28 14.01 -65.59 -18.98
N ALA A 29 14.63 -64.43 -19.25
CA ALA A 29 15.30 -64.13 -20.52
C ALA A 29 16.68 -64.81 -20.67
N GLY A 30 17.11 -65.61 -19.68
CA GLY A 30 18.39 -66.32 -19.69
C GLY A 30 19.57 -65.53 -19.15
N GLY A 31 19.33 -64.41 -18.45
CA GLY A 31 20.38 -63.65 -17.77
C GLY A 31 20.95 -64.39 -16.55
N GLN A 32 22.24 -64.21 -16.27
CA GLN A 32 22.93 -64.76 -15.11
C GLN A 32 23.42 -63.61 -14.22
N ILE A 33 23.19 -63.71 -12.90
CA ILE A 33 23.63 -62.71 -11.92
C ILE A 33 24.91 -63.24 -11.28
N GLU A 34 26.02 -62.53 -11.48
CA GLU A 34 27.29 -62.82 -10.82
C GLU A 34 27.48 -61.89 -9.61
N GLU A 35 27.81 -62.46 -8.46
CA GLU A 35 28.20 -61.67 -7.28
C GLU A 35 29.65 -61.18 -7.47
N GLY A 36 29.82 -59.86 -7.51
CA GLY A 36 31.14 -59.24 -7.58
C GLY A 36 31.95 -59.43 -6.28
N PRO A 37 33.29 -59.29 -6.32
CA PRO A 37 34.13 -59.42 -5.13
C PRO A 37 33.73 -58.37 -4.08
N ALA A 38 33.64 -58.79 -2.82
CA ALA A 38 33.33 -57.90 -1.70
C ALA A 38 34.32 -56.73 -1.68
N SER A 39 33.80 -55.49 -1.63
CA SER A 39 34.63 -54.31 -1.45
C SER A 39 35.40 -54.47 -0.13
N GLY A 40 36.72 -54.67 -0.18
CA GLY A 40 37.59 -54.96 0.97
C GLY A 40 37.72 -53.82 1.98
N TYR A 41 36.65 -53.07 2.22
CA TYR A 41 36.58 -51.98 3.18
C TYR A 41 36.59 -52.55 4.60
N ILE A 42 37.71 -52.35 5.29
CA ILE A 42 37.85 -52.63 6.71
C ILE A 42 37.65 -51.29 7.45
N PRO A 43 36.56 -51.11 8.22
CA PRO A 43 36.34 -49.88 8.97
C PRO A 43 37.47 -49.66 9.97
N LYS A 44 37.88 -48.40 10.14
CA LYS A 44 38.94 -48.06 11.10
C LYS A 44 38.49 -48.44 12.53
N PRO A 45 39.37 -49.04 13.35
CA PRO A 45 39.03 -49.39 14.72
C PRO A 45 38.68 -48.13 15.51
N ILE A 46 37.60 -48.19 16.29
CA ILE A 46 37.16 -47.08 17.15
C ILE A 46 38.16 -46.96 18.30
N THR A 47 39.02 -45.95 18.25
CA THR A 47 39.86 -45.57 19.38
C THR A 47 39.06 -44.73 20.38
N TYR A 48 38.78 -45.30 21.55
CA TYR A 48 38.32 -44.52 22.70
C TYR A 48 39.52 -43.81 23.33
N SER A 49 39.52 -42.48 23.29
CA SER A 49 40.50 -41.69 24.02
C SER A 49 40.17 -41.77 25.52
N ASN A 50 41.03 -42.43 26.30
CA ASN A 50 40.95 -42.42 27.77
C ASN A 50 41.59 -41.17 28.39
N GLN A 51 41.94 -40.16 27.57
CA GLN A 51 42.51 -38.93 28.09
C GLN A 51 41.42 -38.05 28.67
N MET A 52 41.48 -37.86 29.99
CA MET A 52 40.64 -36.91 30.70
C MET A 52 40.82 -35.53 30.06
N PRO A 53 39.72 -34.84 29.68
CA PRO A 53 39.85 -33.54 29.02
C PRO A 53 40.55 -32.56 29.97
N PRO A 54 41.38 -31.66 29.44
CA PRO A 54 42.08 -30.66 30.25
C PRO A 54 41.06 -29.85 31.04
N ALA A 55 41.39 -29.55 32.31
CA ALA A 55 40.49 -28.87 33.23
C ALA A 55 39.88 -27.60 32.58
N PRO A 56 38.56 -27.37 32.73
CA PRO A 56 37.89 -26.25 32.08
C PRO A 56 38.50 -24.94 32.57
N LYS A 57 38.78 -24.04 31.63
CA LYS A 57 39.34 -22.72 31.93
C LYS A 57 38.41 -21.97 32.92
N PRO A 58 38.97 -21.28 33.93
CA PRO A 58 38.17 -20.55 34.91
C PRO A 58 37.32 -19.48 34.21
N PHE A 59 36.03 -19.45 34.52
CA PHE A 59 35.07 -18.51 33.92
C PHE A 59 35.32 -17.10 34.44
N VAL A 60 36.02 -16.27 33.65
CA VAL A 60 36.17 -14.84 33.92
C VAL A 60 34.97 -14.10 33.35
N ARG A 61 34.17 -13.46 34.20
CA ARG A 61 33.09 -12.55 33.76
C ARG A 61 33.73 -11.36 33.04
N ARG A 62 33.50 -11.26 31.73
CA ARG A 62 33.95 -10.12 30.91
C ARG A 62 33.35 -8.84 31.50
N ARG A 63 34.20 -7.88 31.90
CA ARG A 63 33.74 -6.54 32.29
C ARG A 63 33.06 -5.93 31.06
N VAL A 64 31.80 -5.53 31.21
CA VAL A 64 31.02 -4.86 30.16
C VAL A 64 31.62 -3.46 30.03
N GLU A 65 32.31 -3.20 28.93
CA GLU A 65 32.74 -1.84 28.60
C GLU A 65 31.49 -0.95 28.43
N PRO A 66 31.54 0.33 28.85
CA PRO A 66 30.43 1.24 28.66
C PRO A 66 30.11 1.29 27.17
N VAL A 67 28.85 0.97 26.83
CA VAL A 67 28.37 0.97 25.44
C VAL A 67 28.58 2.38 24.89
N SER A 68 29.59 2.55 24.03
CA SER A 68 29.74 3.76 23.23
C SER A 68 28.44 4.00 22.46
N GLU A 69 28.03 5.27 22.36
CA GLU A 69 26.80 5.66 21.67
C GLU A 69 26.79 5.02 20.28
N ARG A 70 25.74 4.24 19.99
CA ARG A 70 25.62 3.52 18.72
C ARG A 70 25.56 4.55 17.60
N VAL A 71 26.44 4.43 16.63
CA VAL A 71 26.36 5.21 15.39
C VAL A 71 25.02 4.90 14.73
N PRO A 72 24.22 5.92 14.37
CA PRO A 72 22.91 5.69 13.75
C PRO A 72 23.07 4.91 12.45
N THR A 73 22.13 4.03 12.20
CA THR A 73 22.05 3.32 10.94
C THR A 73 21.62 4.28 9.83
N LYS A 74 22.03 4.01 8.58
CA LYS A 74 21.62 4.82 7.40
C LYS A 74 20.09 4.98 7.27
N LEU A 75 19.32 4.01 7.79
CA LEU A 75 17.85 4.07 7.78
C LEU A 75 17.33 5.10 8.79
N GLU A 76 17.92 5.16 9.98
CA GLU A 76 17.55 6.13 11.01
C GLU A 76 17.85 7.55 10.54
N GLU A 77 19.01 7.79 9.93
CA GLU A 77 19.37 9.07 9.33
C GLU A 77 18.36 9.52 8.26
N GLN A 78 17.90 8.60 7.41
CA GLN A 78 16.89 8.91 6.38
C GLN A 78 15.53 9.25 6.99
N ILE A 79 15.12 8.55 8.05
CA ILE A 79 13.88 8.81 8.77
C ILE A 79 13.94 10.20 9.42
N GLU A 80 15.05 10.52 10.08
CA GLU A 80 15.27 11.83 10.69
C GLU A 80 15.29 12.95 9.64
N ALA A 81 15.99 12.75 8.52
CA ALA A 81 16.00 13.70 7.40
C ALA A 81 14.60 13.90 6.80
N ARG A 82 13.75 12.86 6.76
CA ARG A 82 12.34 12.99 6.34
C ARG A 82 11.55 13.79 7.36
N LYS A 83 11.71 13.53 8.67
CA LYS A 83 11.03 14.26 9.75
C LYS A 83 11.39 15.75 9.75
N GLN A 84 12.68 16.08 9.61
CA GLN A 84 13.15 17.47 9.54
C GLN A 84 12.60 18.19 8.32
N ARG A 85 12.58 17.54 7.14
CA ARG A 85 11.98 18.12 5.94
C ARG A 85 10.49 18.37 6.12
N LEU A 86 9.78 17.42 6.70
CA LEU A 86 8.35 17.54 6.96
C LEU A 86 8.05 18.70 7.91
N ALA A 87 8.80 18.83 9.01
CA ALA A 87 8.64 19.94 9.95
C ALA A 87 8.77 21.29 9.24
N LYS A 88 9.82 21.47 8.43
CA LYS A 88 10.01 22.69 7.61
C LYS A 88 8.85 22.91 6.63
N VAL A 89 8.35 21.86 5.98
CA VAL A 89 7.21 21.98 5.07
C VAL A 89 5.95 22.41 5.81
N MET A 90 5.69 21.85 7.00
CA MET A 90 4.52 22.20 7.82
C MET A 90 4.56 23.64 8.31
N GLU A 91 5.73 24.14 8.70
CA GLU A 91 5.91 25.56 9.08
C GLU A 91 5.64 26.51 7.89
N LEU A 92 6.08 26.14 6.69
CA LEU A 92 5.94 26.98 5.49
C LEU A 92 4.58 26.87 4.81
N ALA A 93 3.86 25.75 5.01
CA ALA A 93 2.62 25.43 4.31
C ALA A 93 1.51 26.51 4.41
N PRO A 94 1.28 27.17 5.57
CA PRO A 94 0.26 28.21 5.70
C PRO A 94 0.60 29.48 4.90
N HIS A 95 1.89 29.80 4.74
CA HIS A 95 2.35 31.09 4.19
C HIS A 95 2.66 31.03 2.70
N HIS A 96 3.13 29.88 2.22
CA HIS A 96 3.65 29.71 0.87
C HIS A 96 2.82 28.76 0.01
N THR A 97 2.84 29.00 -1.30
CA THR A 97 2.20 28.07 -2.23
C THR A 97 3.05 26.81 -2.40
N GLN A 98 2.41 25.70 -2.78
CA GLN A 98 3.11 24.43 -3.06
C GLN A 98 4.25 24.60 -4.09
N GLY A 99 4.09 25.53 -5.04
CA GLY A 99 5.11 25.83 -6.05
C GLY A 99 6.35 26.51 -5.46
N GLU A 100 6.15 27.49 -4.58
CA GLU A 100 7.23 28.20 -3.88
C GLU A 100 7.99 27.27 -2.94
N ILE A 101 7.27 26.44 -2.18
CA ILE A 101 7.90 25.48 -1.25
C ILE A 101 8.76 24.47 -2.02
N ALA A 102 8.29 24.01 -3.18
CA ALA A 102 9.05 23.10 -4.03
C ALA A 102 10.38 23.73 -4.47
N THR A 103 10.38 25.01 -4.83
CA THR A 103 11.60 25.74 -5.22
C THR A 103 12.51 26.04 -4.03
N MET A 104 11.97 26.34 -2.85
CA MET A 104 12.77 26.67 -1.67
C MET A 104 13.47 25.46 -1.05
N ILE A 105 12.77 24.32 -0.94
CA ILE A 105 13.29 23.09 -0.29
C ILE A 105 13.96 22.17 -1.31
N GLY A 106 13.71 22.34 -2.61
CA GLY A 106 14.21 21.45 -3.66
C GLY A 106 13.50 20.10 -3.70
N VAL A 107 12.23 20.04 -3.28
CA VAL A 107 11.42 18.82 -3.26
C VAL A 107 10.36 18.90 -4.36
N SER A 108 10.06 17.76 -5.00
CA SER A 108 9.05 17.71 -6.06
C SER A 108 7.65 18.06 -5.53
N ARG A 109 6.84 18.74 -6.36
CA ARG A 109 5.45 19.07 -6.01
C ARG A 109 4.64 17.82 -5.66
N ARG A 110 4.88 16.69 -6.34
CA ARG A 110 4.21 15.41 -6.05
C ARG A 110 4.52 14.90 -4.64
N SER A 111 5.77 15.03 -4.18
CA SER A 111 6.17 14.64 -2.84
C SER A 111 5.50 15.52 -1.77
N LEU A 112 5.42 16.83 -2.00
CA LEU A 112 4.66 17.76 -1.13
C LEU A 112 3.17 17.40 -1.05
N LEU A 113 2.55 16.99 -2.16
CA LEU A 113 1.16 16.54 -2.18
C LEU A 113 0.95 15.22 -1.42
N ASN A 114 1.91 14.30 -1.47
CA ASN A 114 1.83 13.07 -0.69
C ASN A 114 1.98 13.36 0.81
N MET A 115 2.94 14.21 1.19
CA MET A 115 3.09 14.67 2.58
C MET A 115 1.81 15.35 3.09
N SER A 116 1.18 16.21 2.29
CA SER A 116 -0.05 16.89 2.71
C SER A 116 -1.23 15.94 2.91
N ARG A 117 -1.29 14.84 2.15
CA ARG A 117 -2.29 13.77 2.32
C ARG A 117 -2.00 12.89 3.53
N GLU A 118 -0.74 12.51 3.73
CA GLU A 118 -0.30 11.68 4.86
C GLU A 118 -0.55 12.39 6.20
N PHE A 119 -0.26 13.69 6.27
CA PHE A 119 -0.32 14.47 7.52
C PHE A 119 -1.48 15.47 7.57
N SER A 120 -2.40 15.40 6.60
CA SER A 120 -3.66 16.18 6.56
C SER A 120 -3.50 17.70 6.73
N PHE A 121 -2.41 18.29 6.23
CA PHE A 121 -2.24 19.74 6.19
C PHE A 121 -2.52 20.28 4.77
N THR A 122 -2.77 21.59 4.67
CA THR A 122 -3.09 22.26 3.41
C THR A 122 -2.09 23.37 3.12
N PHE A 123 -1.84 23.64 1.84
CA PHE A 123 -0.97 24.73 1.40
C PHE A 123 -1.79 25.98 1.11
N LYS A 124 -1.14 27.15 1.15
CA LYS A 124 -1.72 28.38 0.60
C LYS A 124 -2.12 28.18 -0.87
N THR A 125 -3.35 28.56 -1.19
CA THR A 125 -3.86 28.48 -2.56
C THR A 125 -3.15 29.50 -3.45
N SER A 126 -2.68 29.06 -4.62
CA SER A 126 -2.00 29.94 -5.56
C SER A 126 -2.99 30.92 -6.21
N PRO A 127 -2.71 32.24 -6.20
CA PRO A 127 -3.60 33.25 -6.78
C PRO A 127 -3.73 33.13 -8.31
N ARG A 128 -2.76 32.46 -8.96
CA ARG A 128 -2.78 32.20 -10.40
C ARG A 128 -3.76 31.09 -10.79
N GLY A 129 -4.20 30.26 -9.85
CA GLY A 129 -5.13 29.17 -10.11
C GLY A 129 -6.59 29.64 -10.16
N ARG A 130 -7.45 28.86 -10.83
CA ARG A 130 -8.89 29.11 -10.93
C ARG A 130 -9.55 29.41 -9.57
N HIS A 131 -9.18 28.65 -8.53
CA HIS A 131 -9.77 28.76 -7.19
C HIS A 131 -9.07 29.76 -6.28
N GLY A 132 -7.86 30.19 -6.63
CA GLY A 132 -7.12 31.19 -5.84
C GLY A 132 -7.27 32.60 -6.37
N ASN A 133 -7.72 32.77 -7.63
CA ASN A 133 -7.93 34.10 -8.20
C ASN A 133 -9.21 34.73 -7.61
N PRO A 134 -9.11 35.83 -6.85
CA PRO A 134 -10.25 36.48 -6.23
C PRO A 134 -11.21 37.08 -7.26
N GLU A 135 -10.72 37.59 -8.39
CA GLU A 135 -11.55 38.14 -9.46
C GLU A 135 -12.38 37.05 -10.13
N HIS A 136 -11.78 35.86 -10.36
CA HIS A 136 -12.52 34.73 -10.90
C HIS A 136 -13.61 34.23 -9.93
N MET A 137 -13.33 34.21 -8.62
CA MET A 137 -14.34 33.86 -7.61
C MET A 137 -15.47 34.89 -7.54
N LYS A 138 -15.15 36.19 -7.58
CA LYS A 138 -16.16 37.26 -7.67
C LYS A 138 -17.01 37.13 -8.94
N ALA A 139 -16.38 36.98 -10.10
CA ALA A 139 -17.08 36.79 -11.36
C ALA A 139 -17.95 35.52 -11.41
N LEU A 140 -17.59 34.47 -10.64
CA LEU A 140 -18.43 33.29 -10.48
C LEU A 140 -19.64 33.59 -9.57
N ALA A 141 -19.42 34.29 -8.46
CA ALA A 141 -20.49 34.71 -7.55
C ALA A 141 -21.49 35.66 -8.25
N ASP A 142 -21.02 36.60 -9.06
CA ASP A 142 -21.87 37.52 -9.83
C ASP A 142 -22.72 36.77 -10.87
N ARG A 143 -22.14 35.74 -11.50
CA ARG A 143 -22.88 34.84 -12.40
C ARG A 143 -23.94 34.06 -11.65
N ASP A 144 -23.60 33.51 -10.48
CA ASP A 144 -24.52 32.75 -9.65
C ASP A 144 -25.68 33.62 -9.14
N ALA A 145 -25.42 34.88 -8.77
CA ALA A 145 -26.45 35.83 -8.35
C ALA A 145 -27.47 36.11 -9.47
N LYS A 146 -26.98 36.37 -10.71
CA LYS A 146 -27.85 36.55 -11.89
C LYS A 146 -28.67 35.30 -12.19
N LEU A 147 -28.08 34.12 -11.97
CA LEU A 147 -28.78 32.85 -12.16
C LEU A 147 -29.83 32.62 -11.06
N ALA A 148 -29.54 33.00 -9.82
CA ALA A 148 -30.47 32.90 -8.71
C ALA A 148 -31.73 33.75 -8.95
N GLU A 149 -31.58 34.97 -9.47
CA GLU A 149 -32.72 35.81 -9.88
C GLU A 149 -33.57 35.13 -10.96
N ARG A 150 -32.95 34.58 -12.00
CA ARG A 150 -33.66 33.82 -13.05
C ARG A 150 -34.32 32.55 -12.52
N ILE A 151 -33.71 31.88 -11.55
CA ILE A 151 -34.31 30.69 -10.92
C ILE A 151 -35.55 31.08 -10.14
N LYS A 152 -35.56 32.23 -9.45
CA LYS A 152 -36.74 32.75 -8.76
C LYS A 152 -37.87 33.07 -9.74
N THR A 153 -37.59 33.73 -10.86
CA THR A 153 -38.61 33.99 -11.88
C THR A 153 -39.17 32.71 -12.47
N PHE A 154 -38.35 31.69 -12.71
CA PHE A 154 -38.83 30.38 -13.18
C PHE A 154 -39.61 29.58 -12.13
N MET A 155 -39.32 29.81 -10.84
CA MET A 155 -40.07 29.24 -9.73
C MET A 155 -41.48 29.83 -9.68
N GLU A 156 -41.62 31.15 -9.82
CA GLU A 156 -42.91 31.84 -9.90
C GLU A 156 -43.74 31.35 -11.10
N LEU A 157 -43.08 31.06 -12.22
CA LEU A 157 -43.69 30.47 -13.41
C LEU A 157 -44.03 28.96 -13.26
N GLY A 158 -43.71 28.33 -12.13
CA GLY A 158 -44.02 26.93 -11.87
C GLY A 158 -43.24 25.91 -12.72
N ILE A 159 -42.08 26.29 -13.25
CA ILE A 159 -41.29 25.41 -14.11
C ILE A 159 -40.60 24.32 -13.26
N SER A 160 -40.42 23.11 -13.79
CA SER A 160 -39.70 22.04 -13.07
C SER A 160 -38.17 22.23 -13.10
N ARG A 161 -37.46 21.76 -12.07
CA ARG A 161 -35.99 21.85 -11.96
C ARG A 161 -35.26 21.36 -13.23
N ARG A 162 -35.72 20.25 -13.82
CA ARG A 162 -35.13 19.69 -15.06
C ARG A 162 -35.26 20.66 -16.24
N LYS A 163 -36.42 21.30 -16.40
CA LYS A 163 -36.65 22.30 -17.46
C LYS A 163 -35.81 23.55 -17.19
N VAL A 164 -35.67 23.99 -15.93
CA VAL A 164 -34.79 25.11 -15.55
C VAL A 164 -33.33 24.84 -15.90
N CYS A 165 -32.79 23.66 -15.59
CA CYS A 165 -31.44 23.25 -15.99
C CYS A 165 -31.24 23.35 -17.51
N GLY A 166 -32.20 22.86 -18.29
CA GLY A 166 -32.16 22.92 -19.76
C GLY A 166 -32.24 24.35 -20.30
N LYS A 167 -33.13 25.18 -19.74
CA LYS A 167 -33.32 26.59 -20.16
C LYS A 167 -32.13 27.48 -19.79
N LEU A 168 -31.48 27.23 -18.65
CA LEU A 168 -30.32 27.99 -18.21
C LEU A 168 -28.98 27.43 -18.72
N GLY A 169 -28.96 26.22 -19.30
CA GLY A 169 -27.73 25.55 -19.74
C GLY A 169 -26.83 25.10 -18.58
N ILE A 170 -27.44 24.76 -17.44
CA ILE A 170 -26.75 24.48 -16.18
C ILE A 170 -26.93 23.02 -15.78
N ASN A 171 -25.91 22.43 -15.16
CA ASN A 171 -25.98 21.07 -14.63
C ASN A 171 -26.75 21.01 -13.28
N THR A 172 -27.31 19.86 -12.95
CA THR A 172 -28.08 19.67 -11.70
C THR A 172 -27.25 19.97 -10.44
N LYS A 173 -25.95 19.63 -10.44
CA LYS A 173 -25.04 19.94 -9.32
C LYS A 173 -24.84 21.44 -9.12
N THR A 174 -24.70 22.18 -10.22
CA THR A 174 -24.57 23.64 -10.20
C THR A 174 -25.86 24.31 -9.75
N LEU A 175 -27.03 23.81 -10.16
CA LEU A 175 -28.31 24.29 -9.65
C LEU A 175 -28.44 24.05 -8.14
N ALA A 176 -28.14 22.84 -7.65
CA ALA A 176 -28.18 22.52 -6.22
C ALA A 176 -27.25 23.43 -5.39
N ARG A 177 -26.05 23.72 -5.90
CA ARG A 177 -25.10 24.66 -5.28
C ARG A 177 -25.67 26.08 -5.18
N ILE A 178 -26.28 26.58 -6.26
CA ILE A 178 -26.88 27.93 -6.27
C ILE A 178 -28.06 28.00 -5.31
N LEU A 179 -28.93 26.98 -5.28
CA LEU A 179 -30.05 26.92 -4.33
C LEU A 179 -29.57 26.96 -2.87
N ALA A 180 -28.52 26.19 -2.55
CA ALA A 180 -27.93 26.18 -1.21
C ALA A 180 -27.29 27.53 -0.84
N ASN A 181 -26.52 28.13 -1.75
CA ASN A 181 -25.84 29.40 -1.51
C ASN A 181 -26.80 30.60 -1.36
N HIS A 182 -27.93 30.58 -2.06
CA HIS A 182 -28.92 31.67 -2.05
C HIS A 182 -30.17 31.35 -1.22
N ALA A 183 -30.17 30.24 -0.47
CA ALA A 183 -31.28 29.78 0.37
C ALA A 183 -32.66 29.76 -0.35
N ILE A 184 -32.68 29.27 -1.59
CA ILE A 184 -33.91 29.17 -2.39
C ILE A 184 -34.48 27.76 -2.23
N ASP A 185 -35.66 27.65 -1.63
CA ASP A 185 -36.39 26.38 -1.55
C ASP A 185 -37.18 26.13 -2.84
N TYR A 186 -36.54 25.44 -3.78
CA TYR A 186 -37.18 25.06 -5.04
C TYR A 186 -37.85 23.69 -4.88
N PRO A 187 -39.09 23.46 -5.33
CA PRO A 187 -39.72 22.14 -5.18
C PRO A 187 -38.96 21.02 -5.90
N LEU A 188 -38.81 19.87 -5.24
CA LEU A 188 -38.31 18.63 -5.86
C LEU A 188 -39.39 18.05 -6.79
N SER A 189 -38.98 17.53 -7.95
CA SER A 189 -39.92 16.78 -8.80
C SER A 189 -40.24 15.45 -8.12
N THR A 190 -41.51 15.21 -7.82
CA THR A 190 -41.97 13.97 -7.19
C THR A 190 -41.85 12.78 -8.16
N PRO A 191 -41.42 11.59 -7.69
CA PRO A 191 -41.48 10.37 -8.49
C PRO A 191 -42.93 10.09 -8.90
N GLY A 192 -43.21 9.94 -10.19
CA GLY A 192 -44.56 9.69 -10.71
C GLY A 192 -45.47 10.92 -10.85
N GLY A 193 -44.99 12.14 -10.54
CA GLY A 193 -45.76 13.36 -10.78
C GLY A 193 -46.06 13.61 -12.26
N LYS A 194 -47.18 14.28 -12.56
CA LYS A 194 -47.55 14.70 -13.94
C LYS A 194 -46.36 15.45 -14.55
N ARG A 195 -45.65 14.81 -15.49
CA ARG A 195 -44.54 15.43 -16.20
C ARG A 195 -45.13 16.67 -16.90
N CYS A 196 -44.70 17.87 -16.51
CA CYS A 196 -45.19 19.11 -17.14
C CYS A 196 -45.07 18.96 -18.66
N ALA A 197 -46.21 19.02 -19.36
CA ALA A 197 -46.31 18.87 -20.82
C ALA A 197 -45.26 19.77 -21.50
N ALA A 198 -44.67 19.24 -22.58
CA ALA A 198 -43.48 19.77 -23.26
C ALA A 198 -43.57 21.29 -23.46
#